data_AF-A0A194XTY1-F1
#
_entry.id   AF-A0A194XTY1-F1
#
_cell.length_a   1.000
_cell.length_b   1.000
_cell.length_c   1.000
_cell.angle_alpha   90.00
_cell.angle_beta   90.00
_cell.angle_gamma   90.00
#
_symmetry.space_group_name_H-M   'P 1'
#
loop_
_entity.id
_entity.type
_entity.pdbx_description
1 polymer ?
#
loop_
_entity_poly.entity_id
_entity_poly.type
_entity_poly.pdbx_seq_one_letter_code
_entity_poly.pdbx_strand_id
1 'polypeptide(L)'
;MGAEKPGPYCAGINPVLNLGLLDQRVALEWVRSNIANFGGDVSRITLWGQSAGAGSTDYYNFAYPTDPIISGMIMDSSSALGAAPSPDPQGLNFTFVAGNLGCGNLTAAAELACMKNISQSHIEAFLKSYQDAGTAPTISFTPIVDNITRFDNYTARALAGNFSKVPAIHGTNNNEGSSLTAWINNGTTYNETAANINTVQRACWAQQTTHNHYAANTTTFRYYYTGNFSNISPRTWEGAYHSSELPLIFGTHDIAHSASTAFEYAVSHRMQDLWLAFMQDPVNGLPAQGWNAYAPGGDAIEFAWNG
;
A
#
# COMPACT_ATOMS: atom_id res chain seq x y z
N MET A 1 -4.31 -32.93 -2.13
CA MET A 1 -4.24 -33.12 -3.59
C MET A 1 -4.00 -31.76 -4.20
N GLY A 2 -2.85 -31.57 -4.86
CA GLY A 2 -2.38 -30.28 -5.33
C GLY A 2 -3.19 -29.76 -6.50
N ALA A 3 -3.75 -28.57 -6.35
CA ALA A 3 -4.25 -27.78 -7.47
C ALA A 3 -3.08 -26.96 -8.04
N GLU A 4 -2.82 -27.10 -9.33
CA GLU A 4 -1.87 -26.30 -10.07
C GLU A 4 -2.13 -24.80 -9.85
N LYS A 5 -1.08 -24.04 -9.54
CA LYS A 5 -1.11 -22.58 -9.35
C LYS A 5 -0.82 -21.90 -10.70
N PRO A 6 -1.76 -21.18 -11.33
CA PRO A 6 -1.53 -20.49 -12.60
C PRO A 6 -0.84 -19.13 -12.43
N GLY A 7 0.02 -18.78 -13.39
CA GLY A 7 0.91 -17.61 -13.46
C GLY A 7 0.29 -16.32 -14.07
N PRO A 8 1.09 -15.24 -14.27
CA PRO A 8 0.64 -13.90 -14.68
C PRO A 8 -0.03 -13.86 -16.06
N TYR A 9 -0.74 -12.75 -16.33
CA TYR A 9 -1.64 -12.47 -17.47
C TYR A 9 -1.11 -12.96 -18.83
N CYS A 10 -1.34 -14.22 -19.17
CA CYS A 10 -1.08 -14.80 -20.49
C CYS A 10 -2.40 -14.85 -21.26
N ALA A 11 -2.48 -14.18 -22.40
CA ALA A 11 -3.68 -14.13 -23.21
C ALA A 11 -4.08 -15.52 -23.73
N GLY A 12 -5.08 -16.19 -23.13
CA GLY A 12 -5.62 -17.47 -23.61
C GLY A 12 -5.45 -18.68 -22.67
N ILE A 13 -4.89 -18.49 -21.48
CA ILE A 13 -5.05 -19.42 -20.34
C ILE A 13 -6.08 -18.77 -19.41
N ASN A 14 -6.99 -19.53 -18.77
CA ASN A 14 -7.84 -18.97 -17.71
C ASN A 14 -6.93 -18.52 -16.56
N PRO A 15 -6.54 -17.24 -16.47
CA PRO A 15 -5.37 -16.87 -15.72
C PRO A 15 -5.82 -16.55 -14.30
N VAL A 16 -5.18 -17.16 -13.31
CA VAL A 16 -5.28 -16.67 -11.94
C VAL A 16 -4.59 -15.31 -11.93
N LEU A 17 -5.38 -14.26 -11.76
CA LEU A 17 -4.92 -12.88 -11.77
C LEU A 17 -4.37 -12.48 -10.41
N ASN A 18 -3.63 -11.38 -10.39
CA ASN A 18 -3.22 -10.71 -9.16
C ASN A 18 -2.47 -11.61 -8.19
N LEU A 19 -1.52 -12.41 -8.69
CA LEU A 19 -0.74 -13.34 -7.88
C LEU A 19 -0.08 -12.69 -6.67
N GLY A 20 0.41 -11.46 -6.80
CA GLY A 20 0.96 -10.72 -5.66
C GLY A 20 -0.07 -10.48 -4.52
N LEU A 21 -1.35 -10.30 -4.84
CA LEU A 21 -2.42 -10.19 -3.82
C LEU A 21 -2.77 -11.57 -3.23
N LEU A 22 -2.71 -12.62 -4.04
CA LEU A 22 -2.91 -14.00 -3.57
C LEU A 22 -1.76 -14.47 -2.68
N ASP A 23 -0.53 -14.06 -2.97
CA ASP A 23 0.64 -14.33 -2.13
C ASP A 23 0.48 -13.69 -0.75
N GLN A 24 -0.08 -12.48 -0.66
CA GLN A 24 -0.42 -11.85 0.62
C GLN A 24 -1.44 -12.67 1.42
N ARG A 25 -2.47 -13.21 0.75
CA ARG A 25 -3.42 -14.12 1.40
C ARG A 25 -2.75 -15.38 1.92
N VAL A 26 -1.90 -16.01 1.11
CA VAL A 26 -1.17 -17.22 1.51
C VAL A 26 -0.25 -16.92 2.71
N ALA A 27 0.41 -15.76 2.72
CA ALA A 27 1.22 -15.33 3.85
C ALA A 27 0.38 -15.20 5.13
N LEU A 28 -0.81 -14.59 5.06
CA LEU A 28 -1.71 -14.48 6.22
C LEU A 28 -2.27 -15.83 6.67
N GLU A 29 -2.56 -16.75 5.74
CA GLU A 29 -2.94 -18.12 6.09
C GLU A 29 -1.82 -18.86 6.81
N TRP A 30 -0.56 -18.65 6.39
CA TRP A 30 0.60 -19.17 7.10
C TRP A 30 0.73 -18.55 8.49
N VAL A 31 0.61 -17.22 8.63
CA VAL A 31 0.63 -16.54 9.94
C VAL A 31 -0.44 -17.12 10.85
N ARG A 32 -1.70 -17.18 10.40
CA ARG A 32 -2.81 -17.78 11.16
C ARG A 32 -2.51 -19.19 11.64
N SER A 33 -1.85 -20.00 10.79
CA SER A 33 -1.58 -21.41 11.09
C SER A 33 -0.35 -21.63 11.97
N ASN A 34 0.57 -20.65 12.06
CA ASN A 34 1.90 -20.87 12.64
C ASN A 34 2.28 -19.88 13.74
N ILE A 35 1.69 -18.69 13.80
CA ILE A 35 2.19 -17.60 14.66
C ILE A 35 2.15 -17.93 16.16
N ALA A 36 1.23 -18.81 16.58
CA ALA A 36 1.19 -19.32 17.95
C ALA A 36 2.49 -20.02 18.38
N ASN A 37 3.20 -20.67 17.44
CA ASN A 37 4.49 -21.31 17.72
C ASN A 37 5.62 -20.30 17.97
N PHE A 38 5.41 -19.04 17.62
CA PHE A 38 6.34 -17.93 17.84
C PHE A 38 5.89 -17.03 19.00
N GLY A 39 4.86 -17.46 19.76
CA GLY A 39 4.29 -16.69 20.87
C GLY A 39 3.33 -15.58 20.46
N GLY A 40 2.96 -15.51 19.17
CA GLY A 40 1.95 -14.55 18.71
C GLY A 40 0.52 -15.05 18.91
N ASP A 41 -0.42 -14.12 18.86
CA ASP A 41 -1.83 -14.36 19.09
C ASP A 41 -2.60 -14.39 17.75
N VAL A 42 -3.11 -15.56 17.39
CA VAL A 42 -3.86 -15.78 16.12
C VAL A 42 -5.14 -14.95 16.04
N SER A 43 -5.67 -14.47 17.16
CA SER A 43 -6.89 -13.65 17.21
C SER A 43 -6.63 -12.15 17.04
N ARG A 44 -5.36 -11.72 17.06
CA ARG A 44 -4.94 -10.31 17.01
C ARG A 44 -3.94 -10.05 15.90
N ILE A 45 -4.25 -10.50 14.69
CA ILE A 45 -3.43 -10.28 13.49
C ILE A 45 -3.82 -8.93 12.86
N THR A 46 -2.90 -8.00 12.77
CA THR A 46 -3.10 -6.71 12.08
C THR A 46 -2.36 -6.70 10.74
N LEU A 47 -3.05 -6.41 9.64
CA LEU A 47 -2.42 -6.19 8.33
C LEU A 47 -2.08 -4.71 8.15
N TRP A 48 -0.80 -4.40 7.96
CA TRP A 48 -0.32 -3.04 7.81
C TRP A 48 0.44 -2.90 6.49
N GLY A 49 0.12 -1.86 5.72
CA GLY A 49 0.90 -1.49 4.56
C GLY A 49 0.99 0.02 4.34
N GLN A 50 2.03 0.40 3.62
CA GLN A 50 2.28 1.77 3.17
C GLN A 50 2.21 1.85 1.65
N SER A 51 1.64 2.92 1.10
CA SER A 51 1.52 3.16 -0.34
C SER A 51 0.83 2.03 -1.10
N ALA A 52 1.52 1.36 -2.02
CA ALA A 52 1.03 0.16 -2.70
C ALA A 52 0.64 -0.95 -1.70
N GLY A 53 1.34 -1.05 -0.57
CA GLY A 53 0.99 -1.95 0.53
C GLY A 53 -0.31 -1.56 1.23
N ALA A 54 -0.59 -0.26 1.40
CA ALA A 54 -1.87 0.21 1.94
C ALA A 54 -3.02 -0.07 0.96
N GLY A 55 -2.79 0.17 -0.33
CA GLY A 55 -3.74 -0.20 -1.39
C GLY A 55 -4.01 -1.72 -1.40
N SER A 56 -2.96 -2.53 -1.23
CA SER A 56 -3.08 -3.99 -1.15
C SER A 56 -3.82 -4.44 0.11
N THR A 57 -3.57 -3.80 1.24
CA THR A 57 -4.28 -4.03 2.52
C THR A 57 -5.78 -3.79 2.35
N ASP A 58 -6.15 -2.72 1.66
CA ASP A 58 -7.55 -2.42 1.41
C ASP A 58 -8.17 -3.34 0.32
N TYR A 59 -7.43 -3.72 -0.73
CA TYR A 59 -7.90 -4.76 -1.65
C TYR A 59 -8.21 -6.07 -0.92
N TYR A 60 -7.34 -6.47 -0.01
CA TYR A 60 -7.55 -7.64 0.85
C TYR A 60 -8.84 -7.52 1.68
N ASN A 61 -9.08 -6.34 2.27
CA ASN A 61 -10.30 -6.02 3.01
C ASN A 61 -11.59 -6.24 2.19
N PHE A 62 -11.58 -5.92 0.89
CA PHE A 62 -12.72 -6.15 -0.01
C PHE A 62 -12.80 -7.58 -0.58
N ALA A 63 -11.66 -8.26 -0.73
CA ALA A 63 -11.57 -9.60 -1.30
C ALA A 63 -12.02 -10.69 -0.30
N TYR A 64 -11.80 -10.48 1.00
CA TYR A 64 -12.09 -11.46 2.06
C TYR A 64 -13.08 -10.94 3.11
N PRO A 65 -14.33 -10.60 2.72
CA PRO A 65 -15.30 -10.02 3.64
C PRO A 65 -15.79 -10.99 4.74
N THR A 66 -15.68 -12.31 4.52
CA THR A 66 -16.23 -13.34 5.42
C THR A 66 -15.18 -14.10 6.23
N ASP A 67 -13.94 -14.20 5.74
CA ASP A 67 -12.80 -14.79 6.46
C ASP A 67 -11.58 -13.87 6.34
N PRO A 68 -11.58 -12.71 7.01
CA PRO A 68 -10.50 -11.75 6.86
C PRO A 68 -9.16 -12.21 7.46
N ILE A 69 -9.10 -13.21 8.34
CA ILE A 69 -7.90 -13.57 9.15
C ILE A 69 -7.43 -12.46 10.12
N ILE A 70 -7.50 -11.20 9.69
CA ILE A 70 -7.06 -10.03 10.41
C ILE A 70 -8.15 -9.51 11.34
N SER A 71 -7.73 -8.90 12.46
CA SER A 71 -8.58 -8.22 13.45
C SER A 71 -8.51 -6.70 13.32
N GLY A 72 -7.53 -6.17 12.58
CA GLY A 72 -7.37 -4.75 12.31
C GLY A 72 -6.51 -4.51 11.08
N MET A 73 -6.56 -3.30 10.55
CA MET A 73 -5.72 -2.90 9.42
C MET A 73 -5.11 -1.50 9.61
N ILE A 74 -3.96 -1.26 8.98
CA ILE A 74 -3.30 0.05 8.97
C ILE A 74 -2.94 0.39 7.53
N MET A 75 -3.42 1.54 7.06
CA MET A 75 -3.31 2.01 5.68
C MET A 75 -2.60 3.36 5.64
N ASP A 76 -1.31 3.33 5.33
CA ASP A 76 -0.50 4.55 5.28
C ASP A 76 -0.41 5.06 3.83
N SER A 77 -0.81 6.32 3.65
CA SER A 77 -0.72 7.09 2.42
C SER A 77 -1.56 6.58 1.24
N SER A 78 -2.35 5.51 1.33
CA SER A 78 -3.17 5.02 0.21
C SER A 78 -4.33 4.13 0.67
N SER A 79 -5.19 3.75 -0.28
CA SER A 79 -6.26 2.75 -0.10
C SER A 79 -6.70 2.19 -1.46
N ALA A 80 -7.72 1.35 -1.48
CA ALA A 80 -8.27 0.79 -2.72
C ALA A 80 -8.86 1.87 -3.64
N LEU A 81 -9.23 3.05 -3.11
CA LEU A 81 -9.64 4.20 -3.90
C LEU A 81 -8.49 4.87 -4.67
N GLY A 82 -7.24 4.64 -4.26
CA GLY A 82 -6.05 5.07 -4.99
C GLY A 82 -5.72 4.20 -6.20
N ALA A 83 -6.54 3.20 -6.49
CA ALA A 83 -6.35 2.29 -7.61
C ALA A 83 -6.55 3.01 -8.95
N ALA A 84 -5.46 3.46 -9.57
CA ALA A 84 -5.52 3.94 -10.94
C ALA A 84 -6.04 2.84 -11.89
N PRO A 85 -6.70 3.20 -13.00
CA PRO A 85 -6.92 2.27 -14.11
C PRO A 85 -5.58 1.63 -14.50
N SER A 86 -5.60 0.34 -14.81
CA SER A 86 -4.39 -0.32 -15.34
C SER A 86 -3.97 0.43 -16.60
N PRO A 87 -2.70 0.86 -16.73
CA PRO A 87 -2.18 1.41 -17.98
C PRO A 87 -2.09 0.34 -19.08
N ASP A 88 -2.29 -0.94 -18.71
CA ASP A 88 -2.44 -2.07 -19.63
C ASP A 88 -3.82 -2.73 -19.43
N PRO A 89 -4.89 -2.13 -19.95
CA PRO A 89 -6.24 -2.70 -19.83
C PRO A 89 -6.46 -3.89 -20.77
N GLN A 90 -5.61 -4.06 -21.80
CA GLN A 90 -5.68 -5.18 -22.73
C GLN A 90 -4.79 -6.38 -22.32
N GLY A 91 -3.94 -6.22 -21.31
CA GLY A 91 -3.02 -7.28 -20.85
C GLY A 91 -1.88 -7.58 -21.82
N LEU A 92 -1.46 -6.58 -22.61
CA LEU A 92 -0.48 -6.72 -23.68
C LEU A 92 0.97 -6.57 -23.19
N ASN A 93 1.20 -6.03 -21.98
CA ASN A 93 2.56 -5.82 -21.46
C ASN A 93 3.33 -7.13 -21.33
N PHE A 94 2.65 -8.21 -20.91
CA PHE A 94 3.28 -9.52 -20.79
C PHE A 94 3.75 -10.03 -22.16
N THR A 95 2.86 -10.04 -23.16
CA THR A 95 3.19 -10.48 -24.52
C THR A 95 4.24 -9.58 -25.19
N PHE A 96 4.21 -8.27 -24.91
CA PHE A 96 5.24 -7.34 -25.39
C PHE A 96 6.63 -7.70 -24.84
N VAL A 97 6.73 -7.90 -23.52
CA VAL A 97 7.98 -8.31 -22.86
C VAL A 97 8.43 -9.66 -23.38
N ALA A 98 7.51 -10.63 -23.50
CA ALA A 98 7.80 -11.95 -24.01
C ALA A 98 8.38 -11.91 -25.45
N GLY A 99 7.78 -11.11 -26.34
CA GLY A 99 8.27 -10.91 -27.69
C GLY A 99 9.71 -10.39 -27.75
N ASN A 100 10.03 -9.41 -26.92
CA ASN A 100 11.38 -8.81 -26.87
C ASN A 100 12.44 -9.75 -26.25
N LEU A 101 12.00 -10.73 -25.46
CA LEU A 101 12.88 -11.73 -24.84
C LEU A 101 12.96 -13.05 -25.64
N GLY A 102 12.46 -13.05 -26.88
CA GLY A 102 12.54 -14.20 -27.78
C GLY A 102 11.42 -15.24 -27.59
N CYS A 103 10.39 -14.91 -26.80
CA CYS A 103 9.21 -15.74 -26.55
C CYS A 103 7.97 -15.32 -27.35
N GLY A 104 8.14 -14.56 -28.44
CA GLY A 104 7.03 -14.06 -29.27
C GLY A 104 6.47 -15.07 -30.27
N ASN A 105 5.30 -14.77 -30.84
CA ASN A 105 4.60 -15.58 -31.85
C ASN A 105 4.28 -17.01 -31.38
N LEU A 106 4.07 -17.19 -30.08
CA LEU A 106 3.70 -18.47 -29.46
C LEU A 106 2.23 -18.45 -29.04
N THR A 107 1.67 -19.64 -28.78
CA THR A 107 0.38 -19.73 -28.05
C THR A 107 0.58 -19.25 -26.61
N ALA A 108 -0.49 -18.82 -25.94
CA ALA A 108 -0.46 -18.39 -24.54
C ALA A 108 0.33 -19.31 -23.60
N ALA A 109 0.08 -20.61 -23.70
CA ALA A 109 0.74 -21.64 -22.90
C ALA A 109 2.22 -21.79 -23.24
N ALA A 110 2.57 -21.72 -24.53
CA ALA A 110 3.96 -21.80 -24.98
C ALA A 110 4.75 -20.52 -24.67
N GLU A 111 4.12 -19.35 -24.76
CA GLU A 111 4.68 -18.05 -24.36
C GLU A 111 5.05 -18.06 -22.87
N LEU A 112 4.11 -18.46 -22.00
CA LEU A 112 4.36 -18.61 -20.57
C LEU A 112 5.47 -19.62 -20.28
N ALA A 113 5.44 -20.78 -20.93
CA ALA A 113 6.46 -21.81 -20.74
C ALA A 113 7.86 -21.32 -21.19
N CYS A 114 7.93 -20.55 -22.28
CA CYS A 114 9.16 -19.92 -22.72
C CYS A 114 9.66 -18.90 -21.70
N MET A 115 8.78 -17.98 -21.25
CA MET A 115 9.13 -16.94 -20.28
C MET A 115 9.61 -17.52 -18.94
N LYS A 116 9.08 -18.67 -18.50
CA LYS A 116 9.56 -19.38 -17.30
C LYS A 116 11.00 -19.89 -17.41
N ASN A 117 11.55 -20.01 -18.62
CA ASN A 117 12.94 -20.39 -18.86
C ASN A 117 13.88 -19.19 -19.02
N ILE A 118 13.35 -17.96 -19.06
CA ILE A 118 14.16 -16.74 -19.09
C ILE A 118 14.61 -16.42 -17.67
N SER A 119 15.90 -16.11 -17.49
CA SER A 119 16.42 -15.75 -16.17
C SER A 119 15.80 -14.44 -15.69
N GLN A 120 15.57 -14.35 -14.37
CA GLN A 120 15.12 -13.11 -13.71
C GLN A 120 16.00 -11.91 -14.11
N SER A 121 17.32 -12.08 -14.06
CA SER A 121 18.28 -11.03 -14.42
C SER A 121 18.11 -10.49 -15.84
N HIS A 122 17.70 -11.33 -16.80
CA HIS A 122 17.49 -10.91 -18.17
C HIS A 122 16.17 -10.14 -18.32
N ILE A 123 15.11 -10.59 -17.63
CA ILE A 123 13.83 -9.87 -17.56
C ILE A 123 14.04 -8.49 -16.93
N GLU A 124 14.74 -8.41 -15.79
CA GLU A 124 15.04 -7.16 -15.10
C GLU A 124 15.89 -6.21 -15.95
N ALA A 125 16.92 -6.73 -16.62
CA ALA A 125 17.78 -5.93 -17.49
C ALA A 125 16.99 -5.31 -18.65
N PHE A 126 16.07 -6.08 -19.25
CA PHE A 126 15.18 -5.58 -20.30
C PHE A 126 14.24 -4.48 -19.77
N LEU A 127 13.52 -4.75 -18.68
CA LEU A 127 12.58 -3.80 -18.08
C LEU A 127 13.27 -2.49 -17.67
N LYS A 128 14.44 -2.61 -17.04
CA LYS A 128 15.26 -1.45 -16.66
C LYS A 128 15.69 -0.65 -17.88
N SER A 129 16.26 -1.31 -18.90
CA SER A 129 16.72 -0.63 -20.11
C SER A 129 15.58 0.08 -20.83
N TYR A 130 14.39 -0.55 -20.89
CA TYR A 130 13.20 0.03 -21.48
C TYR A 130 12.73 1.29 -20.72
N GLN A 131 12.71 1.21 -19.39
CA GLN A 131 12.32 2.31 -18.51
C GLN A 131 13.33 3.47 -18.56
N ASP A 132 14.62 3.19 -18.47
CA ASP A 132 15.70 4.20 -18.52
C ASP A 132 15.72 4.93 -19.87
N ALA A 133 15.34 4.25 -20.96
CA ALA A 133 15.20 4.85 -22.28
C ALA A 133 13.97 5.78 -22.42
N GLY A 134 13.06 5.81 -21.43
CA GLY A 134 11.84 6.62 -21.48
C GLY A 134 10.89 6.20 -22.61
N THR A 135 10.90 4.93 -23.02
CA THR A 135 10.11 4.44 -24.15
C THR A 135 8.61 4.37 -23.80
N ALA A 136 7.76 4.73 -24.75
CA ALA A 136 6.29 4.67 -24.62
C ALA A 136 5.69 3.58 -25.55
N PRO A 137 4.58 2.93 -25.15
CA PRO A 137 3.87 3.07 -23.86
C PRO A 137 4.67 2.48 -22.70
N THR A 138 4.46 3.00 -21.48
CA THR A 138 5.17 2.51 -20.29
C THR A 138 4.74 1.08 -19.96
N ILE A 139 5.72 0.21 -19.65
CA ILE A 139 5.44 -1.14 -19.15
C ILE A 139 5.11 -1.02 -17.66
N SER A 140 3.99 -1.61 -17.26
CA SER A 140 3.56 -1.63 -15.87
C SER A 140 2.76 -2.89 -15.57
N PHE A 141 3.03 -3.48 -14.41
CA PHE A 141 2.31 -4.63 -13.88
C PHE A 141 1.68 -4.21 -12.56
N THR A 142 0.38 -3.95 -12.59
CA THR A 142 -0.40 -3.55 -11.41
C THR A 142 -1.58 -4.52 -11.23
N PRO A 143 -2.19 -4.59 -10.03
CA PRO A 143 -3.40 -5.39 -9.85
C PRO A 143 -4.50 -5.03 -10.85
N ILE A 144 -5.07 -6.03 -11.51
CA ILE A 144 -6.09 -5.91 -12.56
C ILE A 144 -7.47 -6.18 -11.94
N VAL A 145 -8.50 -5.49 -12.42
CA VAL A 145 -9.87 -5.77 -11.96
C VAL A 145 -10.28 -7.16 -12.43
N ASP A 146 -10.44 -8.07 -11.47
CA ASP A 146 -10.92 -9.45 -11.67
C ASP A 146 -12.27 -9.70 -10.97
N ASN A 147 -12.76 -8.72 -10.20
CA ASN A 147 -13.93 -8.81 -9.34
C ASN A 147 -13.86 -9.97 -8.32
N ILE A 148 -12.64 -10.36 -7.93
CA ILE A 148 -12.36 -11.37 -6.91
C ILE A 148 -11.37 -10.79 -5.90
N THR A 149 -10.18 -10.40 -6.37
CA THR A 149 -9.11 -9.82 -5.55
C THR A 149 -9.02 -8.29 -5.70
N ARG A 150 -9.47 -7.76 -6.84
CA ARG A 150 -9.61 -6.32 -7.09
C ARG A 150 -10.93 -6.04 -7.79
N PHE A 151 -11.64 -5.02 -7.32
CA PHE A 151 -12.97 -4.65 -7.81
C PHE A 151 -12.95 -3.34 -8.59
N ASP A 152 -13.98 -3.14 -9.41
CA ASP A 152 -14.19 -1.94 -10.22
C ASP A 152 -14.71 -0.73 -9.41
N ASN A 153 -15.53 -0.98 -8.39
CA ASN A 153 -16.21 0.09 -7.63
C ASN A 153 -16.18 -0.15 -6.12
N TYR A 154 -15.13 0.34 -5.47
CA TYR A 154 -14.95 0.23 -4.02
C TYR A 154 -15.96 1.03 -3.20
N THR A 155 -16.35 2.23 -3.64
CA THR A 155 -17.35 3.04 -2.92
C THR A 155 -18.69 2.31 -2.83
N ALA A 156 -19.19 1.77 -3.95
CA ALA A 156 -20.44 1.02 -3.94
C ALA A 156 -20.37 -0.23 -3.05
N ARG A 157 -19.25 -0.96 -3.08
CA ARG A 157 -19.04 -2.13 -2.22
C ARG A 157 -18.98 -1.76 -0.73
N ALA A 158 -18.27 -0.69 -0.38
CA ALA A 158 -18.17 -0.22 0.99
C ALA A 158 -19.54 0.21 1.53
N LEU A 159 -20.31 0.99 0.77
CA LEU A 159 -21.64 1.44 1.16
C LEU A 159 -22.66 0.29 1.25
N ALA A 160 -22.46 -0.79 0.48
CA ALA A 160 -23.23 -2.03 0.62
C ALA A 160 -22.79 -2.90 1.81
N GLY A 161 -21.69 -2.53 2.49
CA GLY A 161 -21.10 -3.32 3.58
C GLY A 161 -20.36 -4.59 3.11
N ASN A 162 -19.99 -4.68 1.84
CA ASN A 162 -19.32 -5.83 1.23
C ASN A 162 -17.79 -5.75 1.33
N PHE A 163 -17.30 -5.73 2.57
CA PHE A 163 -15.87 -5.77 2.96
C PHE A 163 -15.76 -6.35 4.37
N SER A 164 -14.54 -6.57 4.88
CA SER A 164 -14.34 -7.27 6.16
C SER A 164 -14.84 -6.53 7.39
N LYS A 165 -15.03 -5.21 7.31
CA LYS A 165 -15.45 -4.33 8.41
C LYS A 165 -14.56 -4.38 9.66
N VAL A 166 -13.30 -4.81 9.52
CA VAL A 166 -12.35 -4.75 10.64
C VAL A 166 -11.95 -3.28 10.90
N PRO A 167 -11.66 -2.90 12.15
CA PRO A 167 -11.19 -1.55 12.47
C PRO A 167 -9.91 -1.17 11.71
N ALA A 168 -9.75 0.12 11.42
CA ALA A 168 -8.64 0.60 10.62
C ALA A 168 -7.95 1.85 11.20
N ILE A 169 -6.65 2.00 10.99
CA ILE A 169 -5.96 3.30 10.96
C ILE A 169 -5.75 3.68 9.49
N HIS A 170 -6.00 4.93 9.14
CA HIS A 170 -5.68 5.49 7.82
C HIS A 170 -4.99 6.84 7.98
N GLY A 171 -3.74 6.96 7.54
CA GLY A 171 -3.02 8.23 7.59
C GLY A 171 -2.41 8.67 6.28
N THR A 172 -1.98 9.91 6.25
CA THR A 172 -1.27 10.54 5.13
C THR A 172 -0.24 11.51 5.66
N ASN A 173 0.73 11.85 4.82
CA ASN A 173 1.74 12.84 5.11
C ASN A 173 1.40 14.19 4.46
N ASN A 174 1.95 15.28 5.00
CA ASN A 174 1.64 16.64 4.53
C ASN A 174 2.30 17.01 3.19
N ASN A 175 3.24 16.20 2.69
CA ASN A 175 3.91 16.45 1.42
C ASN A 175 4.17 15.17 0.61
N GLU A 176 3.19 14.26 0.55
CA GLU A 176 3.28 12.96 -0.15
C GLU A 176 3.90 13.05 -1.55
N GLY A 177 3.52 14.06 -2.34
CA GLY A 177 3.92 14.15 -3.74
C GLY A 177 5.37 14.56 -4.00
N SER A 178 6.08 15.12 -3.01
CA SER A 178 7.41 15.70 -3.23
C SER A 178 8.45 14.67 -3.65
N SER A 179 8.39 13.46 -3.09
CA SER A 179 9.29 12.35 -3.44
C SER A 179 8.77 11.46 -4.57
N LEU A 180 7.51 11.63 -4.99
CA LEU A 180 6.83 10.76 -5.96
C LEU A 180 6.72 11.35 -7.37
N THR A 181 7.14 12.59 -7.55
CA THR A 181 7.09 13.28 -8.84
C THR A 181 8.48 13.48 -9.42
N ALA A 182 8.54 13.74 -10.73
CA ALA A 182 9.81 13.94 -11.41
C ALA A 182 10.61 15.07 -10.75
N TRP A 183 11.85 14.76 -10.36
CA TRP A 183 12.78 15.76 -9.88
C TRP A 183 13.29 16.60 -11.06
N ILE A 184 13.43 17.90 -10.84
CA ILE A 184 13.90 18.86 -11.83
C ILE A 184 15.17 19.55 -11.32
N ASN A 185 15.85 20.29 -12.20
CA ASN A 185 17.09 21.00 -11.88
C ASN A 185 18.15 20.09 -11.22
N ASN A 186 18.45 18.94 -11.82
CA ASN A 186 19.40 17.94 -11.30
C ASN A 186 19.11 17.47 -9.86
N GLY A 187 17.83 17.30 -9.50
CA GLY A 187 17.44 16.80 -8.17
C GLY A 187 17.45 17.85 -7.07
N THR A 188 17.56 19.14 -7.42
CA THR A 188 17.54 20.24 -6.44
C THR A 188 16.12 20.72 -6.11
N THR A 189 15.11 20.35 -6.91
CA THR A 189 13.70 20.58 -6.62
C THR A 189 12.82 19.57 -7.37
N TYR A 190 11.50 19.64 -7.21
CA TYR A 190 10.49 18.77 -7.81
C TYR A 190 9.42 19.57 -8.56
N ASN A 191 8.59 18.88 -9.34
CA ASN A 191 7.41 19.49 -9.97
C ASN A 191 6.34 19.75 -8.90
N GLU A 192 6.34 20.95 -8.32
CA GLU A 192 5.43 21.34 -7.23
C GLU A 192 3.95 21.15 -7.58
N THR A 193 3.52 21.51 -8.79
CA THR A 193 2.13 21.33 -9.22
C THR A 193 1.74 19.86 -9.20
N ALA A 194 2.57 18.99 -9.77
CA ALA A 194 2.31 17.55 -9.78
C ALA A 194 2.33 16.96 -8.36
N ALA A 195 3.25 17.41 -7.52
CA ALA A 195 3.36 16.95 -6.15
C ALA A 195 2.13 17.35 -5.32
N ASN A 196 1.69 18.60 -5.43
CA ASN A 196 0.48 19.09 -4.75
C ASN A 196 -0.76 18.30 -5.18
N ILE A 197 -0.89 17.98 -6.47
CA ILE A 197 -1.98 17.12 -6.96
C ILE A 197 -1.90 15.74 -6.29
N ASN A 198 -0.72 15.12 -6.22
CA ASN A 198 -0.56 13.80 -5.61
C ASN A 198 -0.87 13.82 -4.09
N THR A 199 -0.39 14.84 -3.38
CA THR A 199 -0.65 15.05 -1.95
C THR A 199 -2.15 15.19 -1.68
N VAL A 200 -2.83 16.05 -2.43
CA VAL A 200 -4.29 16.24 -2.28
C VAL A 200 -5.05 14.96 -2.61
N GLN A 201 -4.68 14.24 -3.67
CA GLN A 201 -5.34 12.98 -4.04
C GLN A 201 -5.29 11.94 -2.92
N ARG A 202 -4.14 11.76 -2.27
CA ARG A 202 -4.01 10.81 -1.16
C ARG A 202 -4.84 11.23 0.05
N ALA A 203 -4.84 12.51 0.40
CA ALA A 203 -5.71 13.05 1.45
C ALA A 203 -7.21 12.81 1.12
N CYS A 204 -7.62 13.00 -0.13
CA CYS A 204 -8.98 12.71 -0.59
C CYS A 204 -9.32 11.22 -0.49
N TRP A 205 -8.41 10.31 -0.87
CA TRP A 205 -8.63 8.87 -0.71
C TRP A 205 -8.77 8.49 0.76
N ALA A 206 -7.93 9.04 1.63
CA ALA A 206 -8.01 8.82 3.07
C ALA A 206 -9.35 9.28 3.66
N GLN A 207 -9.79 10.48 3.30
CA GLN A 207 -11.07 11.01 3.70
C GLN A 207 -12.23 10.15 3.18
N GLN A 208 -12.24 9.80 1.89
CA GLN A 208 -13.34 9.06 1.27
C GLN A 208 -13.44 7.63 1.80
N THR A 209 -12.32 6.93 1.95
CA THR A 209 -12.29 5.58 2.54
C THR A 209 -12.81 5.59 3.97
N THR A 210 -12.36 6.55 4.79
CA THR A 210 -12.85 6.70 6.17
C THR A 210 -14.35 7.02 6.22
N HIS A 211 -14.83 7.92 5.34
CA HIS A 211 -16.24 8.25 5.24
C HIS A 211 -17.09 7.02 4.87
N ASN A 212 -16.63 6.23 3.90
CA ASN A 212 -17.30 5.01 3.48
C ASN A 212 -17.33 3.96 4.59
N HIS A 213 -16.23 3.78 5.34
CA HIS A 213 -16.17 2.90 6.51
C HIS A 213 -17.17 3.34 7.59
N TYR A 214 -17.21 4.64 7.90
CA TYR A 214 -18.15 5.19 8.86
C TYR A 214 -19.61 4.95 8.43
N ALA A 215 -19.95 5.23 7.17
CA ALA A 215 -21.28 5.00 6.61
C ALA A 215 -21.69 3.52 6.67
N ALA A 216 -20.72 2.59 6.71
CA ALA A 216 -20.92 1.16 6.85
C ALA A 216 -20.77 0.64 8.31
N ASN A 217 -20.76 1.53 9.30
CA ASN A 217 -20.58 1.25 10.73
C ASN A 217 -19.25 0.53 11.06
N THR A 218 -18.15 0.95 10.40
CA THR A 218 -16.81 0.43 10.66
C THR A 218 -15.92 1.49 11.29
N THR A 219 -15.29 1.14 12.40
CA THR A 219 -14.35 2.01 13.12
C THR A 219 -13.14 2.33 12.26
N THR A 220 -12.82 3.62 12.09
CA THR A 220 -11.57 4.05 11.44
C THR A 220 -10.98 5.22 12.20
N PHE A 221 -9.68 5.22 12.42
CA PHE A 221 -8.90 6.29 13.03
C PHE A 221 -8.09 6.98 11.94
N ARG A 222 -7.91 8.30 12.04
CA ARG A 222 -7.15 9.08 11.08
C ARG A 222 -5.97 9.77 11.73
N TYR A 223 -4.84 9.78 11.04
CA TYR A 223 -3.72 10.64 11.37
C TYR A 223 -3.27 11.47 10.18
N TYR A 224 -2.58 12.57 10.48
CA TYR A 224 -1.89 13.42 9.54
C TYR A 224 -0.46 13.64 10.04
N TYR A 225 0.55 13.28 9.24
CA TYR A 225 1.95 13.43 9.62
C TYR A 225 2.56 14.68 9.00
N THR A 226 3.10 15.57 9.83
CA THR A 226 3.66 16.88 9.41
C THR A 226 5.14 17.04 9.74
N GLY A 227 5.82 15.97 10.17
CA GLY A 227 7.22 16.02 10.57
C GLY A 227 8.18 16.38 9.43
N ASN A 228 9.16 17.23 9.74
CA ASN A 228 10.21 17.67 8.81
C ASN A 228 11.58 17.63 9.51
N PHE A 229 11.99 16.44 9.92
CA PHE A 229 13.23 16.21 10.64
C PHE A 229 14.38 15.99 9.65
N SER A 230 15.47 16.75 9.75
CA SER A 230 16.54 16.73 8.73
C SER A 230 17.28 15.40 8.58
N ASN A 231 17.24 14.55 9.60
CA ASN A 231 17.75 13.16 9.57
C ASN A 231 16.78 12.17 8.91
N ILE A 232 15.56 12.56 8.56
CA ILE A 232 14.57 11.75 7.84
C ILE A 232 14.30 12.36 6.46
N SER A 233 14.21 13.69 6.41
CA SER A 233 13.97 14.52 5.23
C SER A 233 15.19 15.41 4.97
N PRO A 234 16.32 14.86 4.48
CA PRO A 234 17.57 15.58 4.32
C PRO A 234 17.54 16.68 3.24
N ARG A 235 16.58 16.67 2.31
CA ARG A 235 16.44 17.74 1.32
C ARG A 235 15.55 18.85 1.86
N THR A 236 15.93 20.10 1.59
CA THR A 236 15.18 21.29 2.03
C THR A 236 13.74 21.36 1.53
N TRP A 237 13.40 20.59 0.50
CA TRP A 237 12.11 20.60 -0.17
C TRP A 237 11.25 19.36 0.12
N GLU A 238 11.81 18.33 0.78
CA GLU A 238 11.12 17.05 1.04
C GLU A 238 9.94 17.23 2.00
N GLY A 239 10.17 17.88 3.16
CA GLY A 239 9.14 18.01 4.20
C GLY A 239 8.67 16.65 4.73
N ALA A 240 7.39 16.55 5.07
CA ALA A 240 6.73 15.27 5.37
C ALA A 240 6.43 14.52 4.06
N TYR A 241 7.47 14.05 3.38
CA TYR A 241 7.34 13.35 2.09
C TYR A 241 6.74 11.95 2.26
N HIS A 242 6.39 11.30 1.15
CA HIS A 242 5.85 9.94 1.17
C HIS A 242 6.76 8.94 1.92
N SER A 243 6.22 8.24 2.93
CA SER A 243 6.94 7.29 3.78
C SER A 243 7.85 7.88 4.87
N SER A 244 7.90 9.21 5.04
CA SER A 244 8.76 9.88 6.04
C SER A 244 8.33 9.66 7.50
N GLU A 245 7.13 9.14 7.74
CA GLU A 245 6.62 8.75 9.05
C GLU A 245 7.14 7.37 9.48
N LEU A 246 7.49 6.50 8.53
CA LEU A 246 7.86 5.11 8.82
C LEU A 246 9.06 4.98 9.75
N PRO A 247 10.17 5.74 9.61
CA PRO A 247 11.30 5.59 10.51
C PRO A 247 10.96 5.87 11.98
N LEU A 248 9.98 6.73 12.25
CA LEU A 248 9.50 6.99 13.61
C LEU A 248 8.65 5.83 14.13
N ILE A 249 7.74 5.30 13.31
CA ILE A 249 6.87 4.18 13.72
C ILE A 249 7.68 2.89 13.92
N PHE A 250 8.72 2.66 13.10
CA PHE A 250 9.58 1.48 13.20
C PHE A 250 10.75 1.65 14.19
N GLY A 251 10.92 2.83 14.81
CA GLY A 251 12.02 3.08 15.73
C GLY A 251 13.41 3.04 15.06
N THR A 252 13.49 3.42 13.79
CA THR A 252 14.71 3.42 12.96
C THR A 252 15.14 4.82 12.50
N HIS A 253 14.55 5.87 13.08
CA HIS A 253 14.74 7.26 12.68
C HIS A 253 16.18 7.80 12.88
N ASP A 254 17.03 7.11 13.62
CA ASP A 254 18.41 7.52 13.96
C ASP A 254 19.50 6.78 13.17
N ILE A 255 19.16 5.86 12.25
CA ILE A 255 20.14 4.96 11.63
C ILE A 255 20.80 5.48 10.32
N ALA A 256 20.12 6.32 9.54
CA ALA A 256 20.51 6.58 8.15
C ALA A 256 21.37 7.84 7.95
N HIS A 257 21.07 8.93 8.67
CA HIS A 257 21.62 10.25 8.40
C HIS A 257 22.32 10.88 9.61
N SER A 258 21.59 11.15 10.69
CA SER A 258 22.17 11.64 11.95
C SER A 258 21.34 11.17 13.13
N ALA A 259 21.91 11.30 14.33
CA ALA A 259 21.20 11.04 15.56
C ALA A 259 19.94 11.92 15.67
N SER A 260 18.87 11.34 16.20
CA SER A 260 17.61 12.04 16.41
C SER A 260 17.62 12.91 17.67
N THR A 261 16.85 13.97 17.61
CA THR A 261 16.60 14.88 18.73
C THR A 261 15.73 14.22 19.80
N ALA A 262 15.73 14.79 21.01
CA ALA A 262 14.85 14.32 22.09
C ALA A 262 13.35 14.38 21.71
N PHE A 263 12.97 15.37 20.88
CA PHE A 263 11.60 15.50 20.39
C PHE A 263 11.24 14.36 19.42
N GLU A 264 12.12 14.01 18.50
CA GLU A 264 11.92 12.88 17.58
C GLU A 264 11.78 11.55 18.33
N TYR A 265 12.61 11.30 19.35
CA TYR A 265 12.44 10.13 20.21
C TYR A 265 11.07 10.13 20.91
N ALA A 266 10.60 11.28 21.39
CA ALA A 266 9.28 11.38 22.02
C ALA A 266 8.14 11.11 21.02
N VAL A 267 8.25 11.62 19.79
CA VAL A 267 7.29 11.36 18.71
C VAL A 267 7.29 9.88 18.33
N SER A 268 8.48 9.30 18.10
CA SER A 268 8.70 7.89 17.76
C SER A 268 8.08 6.96 18.80
N HIS A 269 8.38 7.16 20.09
CA HIS A 269 7.79 6.35 21.17
C HIS A 269 6.28 6.52 21.23
N ARG A 270 5.77 7.76 21.08
CA ARG A 270 4.31 7.99 21.10
C ARG A 270 3.61 7.29 19.93
N MET A 271 4.18 7.31 18.73
CA MET A 271 3.63 6.59 17.59
C MET A 271 3.67 5.07 17.84
N GLN A 272 4.79 4.53 18.30
CA GLN A 272 4.91 3.10 18.63
C GLN A 272 3.89 2.64 19.68
N ASP A 273 3.69 3.42 20.74
CA ASP A 273 2.69 3.13 21.78
C ASP A 273 1.26 3.09 21.22
N LEU A 274 0.93 4.02 20.31
CA LEU A 274 -0.39 4.08 19.68
C LEU A 274 -0.61 2.91 18.70
N TRP A 275 0.38 2.58 17.88
CA TRP A 275 0.30 1.42 16.98
C TRP A 275 0.16 0.12 17.79
N LEU A 276 0.90 -0.02 18.89
CA LEU A 276 0.76 -1.16 19.80
C LEU A 276 -0.63 -1.20 20.43
N ALA A 277 -1.14 -0.07 20.92
CA ALA A 277 -2.46 0.00 21.53
C ALA A 277 -3.56 -0.41 20.55
N PHE A 278 -3.47 0.04 19.29
CA PHE A 278 -4.39 -0.40 18.22
C PHE A 278 -4.27 -1.90 17.94
N MET A 279 -3.05 -2.44 17.83
CA MET A 279 -2.86 -3.88 17.58
C MET A 279 -3.34 -4.76 18.75
N GLN A 280 -3.31 -4.23 19.98
CA GLN A 280 -3.81 -4.93 21.17
C GLN A 280 -5.34 -4.93 21.26
N ASP A 281 -5.98 -3.79 21.00
CA ASP A 281 -7.43 -3.63 20.92
C ASP A 281 -7.77 -2.61 19.81
N PRO A 282 -8.11 -3.10 18.60
CA PRO A 282 -8.37 -2.24 17.44
C PRO A 282 -9.60 -1.33 17.58
N VAL A 283 -10.44 -1.52 18.60
CA VAL A 283 -11.64 -0.70 18.82
C VAL A 283 -11.41 0.30 19.95
N ASN A 284 -10.88 -0.14 21.10
CA ASN A 284 -10.79 0.69 22.31
C ASN A 284 -9.37 1.09 22.69
N GLY A 285 -8.34 0.47 22.12
CA GLY A 285 -6.95 0.74 22.46
C GLY A 285 -6.56 2.20 22.19
N LEU A 286 -6.93 2.73 21.02
CA LEU A 286 -6.68 4.11 20.66
C LEU A 286 -7.53 5.13 21.45
N PRO A 287 -8.86 4.94 21.64
CA PRO A 287 -9.66 5.81 22.49
C PRO A 287 -9.13 5.90 23.93
N ALA A 288 -8.65 4.79 24.50
CA ALA A 288 -8.04 4.77 25.84
C ALA A 288 -6.75 5.62 25.92
N GLN A 289 -6.11 5.88 24.78
CA GLN A 289 -4.93 6.73 24.65
C GLN A 289 -5.27 8.17 24.21
N GLY A 290 -6.56 8.54 24.16
CA GLY A 290 -7.02 9.86 23.74
C GLY A 290 -7.14 10.04 22.22
N TRP A 291 -7.04 8.97 21.44
CA TRP A 291 -7.26 9.00 19.99
C TRP A 291 -8.64 8.45 19.65
N ASN A 292 -9.60 9.34 19.45
CA ASN A 292 -10.98 8.97 19.13
C ASN A 292 -11.12 8.48 17.69
N ALA A 293 -12.05 7.56 17.49
CA ALA A 293 -12.44 7.11 16.15
C ALA A 293 -13.07 8.26 15.36
N TYR A 294 -12.95 8.20 14.04
CA TYR A 294 -13.56 9.16 13.15
C TYR A 294 -15.08 9.20 13.31
N ALA A 295 -15.61 10.42 13.34
CA ALA A 295 -17.01 10.74 13.16
C ALA A 295 -17.11 11.93 12.17
N PRO A 296 -18.28 12.18 11.53
CA PRO A 296 -18.47 13.36 10.70
C PRO A 296 -18.12 14.65 11.46
N GLY A 297 -17.18 15.42 10.91
CA GLY A 297 -16.65 16.63 11.55
C GLY A 297 -15.56 16.39 12.61
N GLY A 298 -15.18 15.13 12.87
CA GLY A 298 -14.07 14.77 13.75
C GLY A 298 -12.71 14.93 13.08
N ASP A 299 -11.72 15.33 13.87
CA ASP A 299 -10.36 15.62 13.42
C ASP A 299 -9.50 14.35 13.28
N ALA A 300 -8.45 14.46 12.47
CA ALA A 300 -7.33 13.52 12.49
C ALA A 300 -6.35 13.92 13.61
N ILE A 301 -5.63 12.96 14.18
CA ILE A 301 -4.48 13.29 15.02
C ILE A 301 -3.35 13.80 14.14
N GLU A 302 -2.80 14.95 14.49
CA GLU A 302 -1.57 15.45 13.89
C GLU A 302 -0.34 14.93 14.64
N PHE A 303 0.60 14.33 13.91
CA PHE A 303 1.88 13.87 14.44
C PHE A 303 3.02 14.78 14.00
N ALA A 304 4.03 14.88 14.88
CA ALA A 304 5.29 15.60 14.64
C ALA A 304 5.15 17.11 14.39
N TRP A 305 4.09 17.72 14.92
CA TRP A 305 3.91 19.17 15.01
C TRP A 305 4.35 19.69 16.39
N ASN A 306 5.11 20.78 16.44
CA ASN A 306 5.56 21.41 17.70
C ASN A 306 5.12 22.87 17.89
N GLY A 307 4.15 23.36 17.10
CA GLY A 307 3.60 24.72 17.23
C GLY A 307 3.80 25.58 16.01
#